data_AF-A0A1Y3T0I4-F1
#
_entry.id   AF-A0A1Y3T0I4-F1
#
_cell.length_a   1.000
_cell.length_b   1.000
_cell.length_c   1.000
_cell.angle_alpha   90.00
_cell.angle_beta   90.00
_cell.angle_gamma   90.00
#
_symmetry.space_group_name_H-M   'P 1'
#
loop_
_entity.id
_entity.type
_entity.pdbx_description
1 polymer ?
#
loop_
_entity_poly.entity_id
_entity_poly.type
_entity_poly.pdbx_seq_one_letter_code
_entity_poly.pdbx_strand_id
1 'polypeptide(L)'
;MSNLEKIQKGMRVLQILSKIILIFAVVGVVLTSIGATLVATDVLNMENQFLHFLSVTAEISKGQLVGTLTAAAISLLFGGIITAFAYRYFTAELKEGTPFTNAGAERIKQLGIMEIVLSVISMGIMDGIYEKIGLTEWNRFDDAGGITIGICLILLAIVIRYGAELEQKSRTK
;
A
#
# COMPACT_ATOMS: atom_id res chain seq x y z
N MET A 1 30.26 -3.78 17.13
CA MET A 1 29.20 -3.35 16.19
C MET A 1 28.07 -2.78 17.02
N SER A 2 27.82 -1.48 16.90
CA SER A 2 26.78 -0.85 17.72
C SER A 2 25.40 -1.33 17.24
N ASN A 3 24.42 -1.41 18.14
CA ASN A 3 23.06 -1.80 17.76
C ASN A 3 22.44 -0.81 16.75
N LEU A 4 22.90 0.45 16.72
CA LEU A 4 22.46 1.47 15.76
C LEU A 4 22.85 1.13 14.32
N GLU A 5 24.07 0.63 14.08
CA GLU A 5 24.53 0.29 12.73
C GLU A 5 23.69 -0.85 12.11
N LYS A 6 23.22 -1.79 12.94
CA LYS A 6 22.34 -2.87 12.50
C LYS A 6 20.95 -2.34 12.12
N ILE A 7 20.40 -1.43 12.91
CA ILE A 7 19.11 -0.77 12.63
C ILE A 7 19.21 0.02 11.32
N GLN A 8 20.24 0.85 11.14
CA GLN A 8 20.43 1.61 9.91
C GLN A 8 20.58 0.73 8.66
N LYS A 9 21.30 -0.40 8.76
CA LYS A 9 21.35 -1.38 7.65
C LYS A 9 19.97 -1.95 7.33
N GLY A 10 19.20 -2.32 8.35
CA GLY A 10 17.81 -2.80 8.18
C GLY A 10 16.93 -1.77 7.47
N MET A 11 17.00 -0.51 7.91
CA MET A 11 16.22 0.58 7.32
C MET A 11 16.60 0.89 5.87
N ARG A 12 17.88 0.71 5.52
CA ARG A 12 18.34 0.82 4.14
C ARG A 12 17.75 -0.28 3.25
N VAL A 13 17.66 -1.50 3.76
CA VAL A 13 17.02 -2.61 3.04
C VAL A 13 15.53 -2.32 2.86
N LEU A 14 14.83 -1.88 3.92
CA LEU A 14 13.41 -1.51 3.83
C LEU A 14 13.18 -0.36 2.86
N GLN A 15 14.03 0.66 2.83
CA GLN A 15 13.96 1.75 1.87
C GLN A 15 14.06 1.26 0.42
N ILE A 16 15.01 0.34 0.13
CA ILE A 16 15.17 -0.23 -1.20
C ILE A 16 13.94 -1.06 -1.57
N LEU A 17 13.44 -1.88 -0.63
CA LEU A 17 12.25 -2.69 -0.83
C LEU A 17 11.02 -1.82 -1.14
N SER A 18 10.78 -0.75 -0.36
CA SER A 18 9.70 0.21 -0.62
C SER A 18 9.84 0.87 -1.99
N LYS A 19 11.06 1.20 -2.43
CA LYS A 19 11.29 1.76 -3.77
C LYS A 19 10.90 0.76 -4.86
N ILE A 20 11.26 -0.51 -4.70
CA ILE A 20 10.91 -1.57 -5.65
C ILE A 20 9.39 -1.74 -5.71
N ILE A 21 8.73 -1.89 -4.56
CA ILE A 21 7.26 -2.02 -4.47
C ILE A 21 6.58 -0.82 -5.14
N LEU A 22 7.08 0.40 -4.93
CA LEU A 22 6.52 1.60 -5.54
C LEU A 22 6.61 1.57 -7.08
N ILE A 23 7.74 1.12 -7.63
CA ILE A 23 7.89 0.97 -9.09
C ILE A 23 6.90 -0.07 -9.62
N PHE A 24 6.79 -1.22 -8.94
CA PHE A 24 5.81 -2.25 -9.30
C PHE A 24 4.37 -1.74 -9.22
N ALA A 25 4.02 -0.94 -8.23
CA ALA A 25 2.70 -0.33 -8.11
C ALA A 25 2.42 0.59 -9.30
N VAL A 26 3.35 1.47 -9.66
CA VAL A 26 3.19 2.38 -10.82
C VAL A 26 3.04 1.60 -12.13
N VAL A 27 3.91 0.62 -12.38
CA VAL A 27 3.84 -0.23 -13.57
C VAL A 27 2.53 -1.02 -13.60
N GLY A 28 2.12 -1.56 -12.46
CA GLY A 28 0.87 -2.29 -12.29
C GLY A 28 -0.35 -1.44 -12.63
N VAL A 29 -0.44 -0.21 -12.11
CA VAL A 29 -1.53 0.73 -12.41
C VAL A 29 -1.63 1.02 -13.90
N VAL A 30 -0.49 1.26 -14.56
CA VAL A 30 -0.46 1.52 -16.01
C VAL A 30 -0.96 0.30 -16.78
N LEU A 31 -0.47 -0.89 -16.43
CA LEU A 31 -0.85 -2.13 -17.12
C LEU A 31 -2.33 -2.47 -16.93
N THR A 32 -2.86 -2.34 -15.71
CA THR A 32 -4.28 -2.61 -15.43
C THR A 32 -5.19 -1.59 -16.07
N SER A 33 -4.80 -0.31 -16.12
CA SER A 33 -5.58 0.75 -16.80
C SER A 33 -5.62 0.57 -18.32
N ILE A 34 -4.49 0.21 -18.93
CA ILE A 34 -4.43 -0.13 -20.37
C ILE A 34 -5.29 -1.37 -20.63
N GLY A 35 -5.14 -2.42 -19.81
CA GLY A 35 -5.96 -3.62 -19.91
C GLY A 35 -7.46 -3.32 -19.83
N ALA A 36 -7.89 -2.53 -18.86
CA ALA A 36 -9.29 -2.13 -18.70
C ALA A 36 -9.81 -1.37 -19.94
N THR A 37 -9.02 -0.44 -20.48
CA THR A 37 -9.39 0.36 -21.65
C THR A 37 -9.49 -0.49 -22.92
N LEU A 38 -8.53 -1.40 -23.13
CA LEU A 38 -8.52 -2.30 -24.28
C LEU A 38 -9.70 -3.29 -24.27
N VAL A 39 -10.09 -3.77 -23.09
CA VAL A 39 -11.29 -4.60 -22.93
C VAL A 39 -12.56 -3.77 -23.12
N ALA A 40 -12.62 -2.54 -22.60
CA ALA A 40 -13.79 -1.67 -22.72
C ALA A 40 -14.06 -1.21 -24.17
N THR A 41 -13.01 -0.98 -24.95
CA THR A 41 -13.09 -0.47 -26.34
C THR A 41 -13.29 -1.55 -27.41
N ASP A 42 -13.52 -2.80 -27.02
CA ASP A 42 -13.66 -3.95 -27.93
C ASP A 42 -12.44 -4.23 -28.83
N VAL A 43 -11.30 -3.56 -28.59
CA VAL A 43 -10.03 -3.85 -29.27
C VAL A 43 -9.54 -5.24 -28.87
N LEU A 44 -9.69 -5.60 -27.60
CA LEU A 44 -9.62 -6.99 -27.15
C LEU A 44 -11.06 -7.51 -27.09
N ASN A 45 -11.54 -8.08 -28.19
CA ASN A 45 -12.87 -8.69 -28.26
C ASN A 45 -12.84 -10.15 -27.77
N MET A 46 -13.99 -10.69 -27.33
CA MET A 46 -14.14 -12.08 -26.84
C MET A 46 -13.91 -13.15 -27.92
N GLU A 47 -13.82 -12.77 -29.19
CA GLU A 47 -13.31 -13.64 -30.28
C GLU A 47 -11.81 -13.91 -30.17
N ASN A 48 -11.06 -13.10 -29.42
CA ASN A 48 -9.64 -13.37 -29.15
C ASN A 48 -9.52 -14.49 -28.11
N GLN A 49 -8.84 -15.57 -28.49
CA GLN A 49 -8.65 -16.80 -27.70
C GLN A 49 -8.13 -16.55 -26.27
N PHE A 50 -7.40 -15.44 -26.06
CA PHE A 50 -6.86 -15.04 -24.76
C PHE A 50 -7.93 -14.49 -23.78
N LEU A 51 -8.90 -13.72 -24.27
CA LEU A 51 -10.00 -13.22 -23.44
C LEU A 51 -11.08 -14.26 -23.21
N HIS A 52 -11.35 -15.12 -24.20
CA HIS A 52 -12.17 -16.30 -23.99
C HIS A 52 -11.55 -17.20 -22.91
N PHE A 53 -10.22 -17.40 -22.93
CA PHE A 53 -9.53 -18.13 -21.86
C PHE A 53 -9.65 -17.44 -20.50
N LEU A 54 -9.45 -16.12 -20.40
CA LEU A 54 -9.57 -15.38 -19.14
C LEU A 54 -11.02 -15.35 -18.61
N SER A 55 -12.02 -15.16 -19.48
CA SER A 55 -13.43 -15.16 -19.10
C SER A 55 -13.94 -16.56 -18.73
N VAL A 56 -13.50 -17.60 -19.43
CA VAL A 56 -13.84 -19.01 -19.10
C VAL A 56 -13.10 -19.49 -17.86
N THR A 57 -11.85 -19.08 -17.66
CA THR A 57 -11.05 -19.47 -16.49
C THR A 57 -11.52 -18.77 -15.21
N ALA A 58 -12.06 -17.56 -15.32
CA ALA A 58 -12.55 -16.78 -14.18
C ALA A 58 -14.08 -16.73 -14.07
N GLU A 59 -14.83 -17.42 -14.95
CA GLU A 59 -16.32 -17.43 -15.02
C GLU A 59 -16.98 -16.05 -14.94
N ILE A 60 -16.32 -15.00 -15.44
CA ILE A 60 -16.75 -13.60 -15.33
C ILE A 60 -17.04 -12.98 -16.68
N SER A 61 -18.10 -12.17 -16.74
CA SER A 61 -18.50 -11.42 -17.93
C SER A 61 -17.49 -10.32 -18.28
N LYS A 62 -17.54 -9.82 -19.53
CA LYS A 62 -16.71 -8.69 -19.98
C LYS A 62 -16.83 -7.46 -19.08
N GLY A 63 -18.06 -7.11 -18.66
CA GLY A 63 -18.30 -5.99 -17.75
C GLY A 63 -17.69 -6.20 -16.36
N GLN A 64 -17.72 -7.44 -15.88
CA GLN A 64 -17.07 -7.84 -14.62
C GLN A 64 -15.55 -7.79 -14.73
N LEU A 65 -14.97 -8.21 -15.86
CA LEU A 65 -13.52 -8.14 -16.09
C LEU A 65 -13.00 -6.68 -16.07
N VAL A 66 -13.72 -5.76 -16.73
CA VAL A 66 -13.38 -4.32 -16.68
C VAL A 66 -13.51 -3.78 -15.25
N GLY A 67 -14.56 -4.19 -14.53
CA GLY A 67 -14.76 -3.84 -13.12
C GLY A 67 -13.61 -4.29 -12.23
N THR A 68 -13.21 -5.55 -12.34
CA THR A 68 -12.10 -6.12 -11.56
C THR A 68 -10.75 -5.47 -11.92
N LEU A 69 -10.49 -5.18 -13.19
CA LEU A 69 -9.28 -4.46 -13.60
C LEU A 69 -9.25 -3.01 -13.07
N THR A 70 -10.41 -2.35 -13.07
CA THR A 70 -10.57 -1.00 -12.50
C THR A 70 -10.36 -1.04 -10.98
N ALA A 71 -10.94 -2.03 -10.31
CA ALA A 71 -10.75 -2.26 -8.88
C ALA A 71 -9.27 -2.48 -8.55
N ALA A 72 -8.59 -3.36 -9.29
CA ALA A 72 -7.16 -3.62 -9.12
C ALA A 72 -6.29 -2.37 -9.35
N ALA A 73 -6.62 -1.52 -10.33
CA ALA A 73 -5.93 -0.26 -10.55
C ALA A 73 -6.05 0.67 -9.34
N ILE A 74 -7.25 0.79 -8.76
CA ILE A 74 -7.52 1.61 -7.57
C ILE A 74 -6.76 1.06 -6.36
N SER A 75 -6.77 -0.26 -6.13
CA SER A 75 -6.04 -0.89 -5.02
C SER A 75 -4.52 -0.68 -5.14
N LEU A 76 -3.97 -0.80 -6.35
CA LEU A 76 -2.55 -0.52 -6.61
C LEU A 76 -2.19 0.96 -6.41
N LEU A 77 -3.10 1.88 -6.75
CA LEU A 77 -2.92 3.31 -6.46
C LEU A 77 -2.84 3.56 -4.95
N PHE A 78 -3.77 3.04 -4.16
CA PHE A 78 -3.76 3.19 -2.71
C PHE A 78 -2.52 2.57 -2.07
N GLY A 79 -2.18 1.33 -2.43
CA GLY A 79 -0.95 0.68 -1.96
C GLY A 79 0.32 1.42 -2.38
N GLY A 80 0.34 2.01 -3.58
CA GLY A 80 1.42 2.87 -4.06
C GLY A 80 1.58 4.15 -3.23
N ILE A 81 0.48 4.82 -2.87
CA ILE A 81 0.49 6.01 -2.01
C ILE A 81 1.09 5.67 -0.64
N ILE A 82 0.60 4.62 0.02
CA ILE A 82 1.13 4.14 1.32
C ILE A 82 2.63 3.86 1.22
N THR A 83 3.03 3.10 0.19
CA THR A 83 4.43 2.73 -0.04
C THR A 83 5.31 3.96 -0.27
N ALA A 84 4.80 5.00 -0.94
CA ALA A 84 5.53 6.25 -1.14
C ALA A 84 5.77 6.99 0.18
N PHE A 85 4.78 7.02 1.08
CA PHE A 85 4.95 7.59 2.41
C PHE A 85 5.92 6.77 3.27
N ALA A 86 5.83 5.44 3.23
CA ALA A 86 6.80 4.56 3.89
C ALA A 86 8.23 4.78 3.37
N TYR A 87 8.41 4.89 2.04
CA TYR A 87 9.69 5.21 1.43
C TYR A 87 10.25 6.57 1.90
N ARG A 88 9.40 7.60 1.98
CA ARG A 88 9.79 8.92 2.51
C ARG A 88 10.20 8.83 3.97
N TYR A 89 9.48 8.05 4.78
CA TYR A 89 9.83 7.79 6.17
C TYR A 89 11.23 7.15 6.30
N PHE A 90 11.47 6.01 5.64
CA PHE A 90 12.76 5.32 5.69
C PHE A 90 13.92 6.20 5.20
N THR A 91 13.67 6.98 4.14
CA THR A 91 14.66 7.93 3.60
C THR A 91 15.03 9.00 4.63
N ALA A 92 14.05 9.50 5.36
CA ALA A 92 14.28 10.54 6.34
C ALA A 92 14.95 9.99 7.61
N GLU A 93 14.59 8.79 8.05
CA GLU A 93 15.26 8.12 9.16
C GLU A 93 16.74 7.82 8.85
N LEU A 94 17.05 7.35 7.65
CA LEU A 94 18.44 7.12 7.24
C LEU A 94 19.28 8.40 7.19
N LYS A 95 18.66 9.56 6.94
CA LYS A 95 19.33 10.86 7.02
C LYS A 95 19.58 11.31 8.46
N GLU A 96 18.62 11.05 9.34
CA GLU A 96 18.71 11.39 10.77
C GLU A 96 19.60 10.42 11.55
N GLY A 97 19.84 9.22 11.01
CA GLY A 97 20.75 8.22 11.57
C GLY A 97 20.21 7.48 12.80
N THR A 98 19.03 7.84 13.28
CA THR A 98 18.34 7.16 14.39
C THR A 98 16.82 7.24 14.20
N PRO A 99 16.08 6.17 14.50
CA PRO A 99 14.62 6.22 14.57
C PRO A 99 14.12 7.09 15.74
N PHE A 100 14.93 7.26 16.80
CA PHE A 100 14.53 7.88 18.07
C PHE A 100 14.55 9.42 17.99
N THR A 101 13.83 9.98 17.02
CA THR A 101 13.59 11.41 16.92
C THR A 101 12.10 11.71 17.09
N ASN A 102 11.78 12.87 17.68
CA ASN A 102 10.38 13.33 17.75
C ASN A 102 9.76 13.47 16.36
N ALA A 103 10.57 13.87 15.36
CA ALA A 103 10.15 13.96 13.96
C ALA A 103 9.87 12.58 13.35
N GLY A 104 10.70 11.57 13.64
CA GLY A 104 10.51 10.18 13.23
C GLY A 104 9.21 9.60 13.78
N ALA A 105 8.98 9.74 15.09
CA ALA A 105 7.74 9.30 15.73
C ALA A 105 6.49 9.94 15.09
N GLU A 106 6.52 11.26 14.84
CA GLU A 106 5.39 11.96 14.23
C GLU A 106 5.11 11.47 12.79
N ARG A 107 6.16 11.18 12.02
CA ARG A 107 6.02 10.62 10.66
C ARG A 107 5.44 9.21 10.65
N ILE A 108 5.82 8.34 11.59
CA ILE A 108 5.22 6.99 11.71
C ILE A 108 3.76 7.11 12.14
N LYS A 109 3.46 7.99 13.10
CA LYS A 109 2.08 8.23 13.54
C LYS A 109 1.22 8.69 12.36
N GLN A 110 1.72 9.63 11.56
CA GLN A 110 1.05 10.11 10.36
C GLN A 110 0.88 8.99 9.32
N LEU A 111 1.89 8.14 9.12
CA LEU A 111 1.81 6.97 8.24
C LEU A 111 0.71 6.00 8.72
N GLY A 112 0.65 5.70 10.01
CA GLY A 112 -0.37 4.83 10.60
C GLY A 112 -1.79 5.40 10.51
N ILE A 113 -1.97 6.71 10.74
CA ILE A 113 -3.28 7.37 10.54
C ILE A 113 -3.68 7.31 9.06
N MET A 114 -2.73 7.58 8.16
CA MET A 114 -3.02 7.56 6.73
C MET A 114 -3.38 6.15 6.26
N GLU A 115 -2.68 5.11 6.75
CA GLU A 115 -3.02 3.71 6.49
C GLU A 115 -4.48 3.42 6.84
N ILE A 116 -4.91 3.75 8.06
CA ILE A 116 -6.28 3.52 8.54
C ILE A 116 -7.29 4.25 7.64
N VAL A 117 -7.06 5.54 7.39
CA VAL A 117 -7.97 6.36 6.58
C VAL A 117 -8.07 5.80 5.16
N LEU A 118 -6.94 5.40 4.56
CA LEU A 118 -6.91 4.87 3.21
C LEU A 118 -7.55 3.49 3.13
N SER A 119 -7.40 2.63 4.14
CA SER A 119 -8.11 1.35 4.22
C SER A 119 -9.62 1.55 4.25
N VAL A 120 -10.13 2.48 5.07
CA VAL A 120 -11.58 2.77 5.16
C VAL A 120 -12.13 3.34 3.86
N ILE A 121 -11.39 4.24 3.20
CA ILE A 121 -11.78 4.80 1.90
C ILE A 121 -11.77 3.71 0.82
N SER A 122 -10.72 2.89 0.78
CA SER A 122 -10.57 1.79 -0.18
C SER A 122 -11.70 0.79 -0.04
N MET A 123 -12.07 0.43 1.20
CA MET A 123 -13.21 -0.45 1.49
C MET A 123 -14.50 0.08 0.87
N GLY A 124 -14.84 1.36 1.12
CA GLY A 124 -16.07 1.96 0.59
C GLY A 124 -16.11 2.02 -0.95
N ILE A 125 -14.97 2.28 -1.59
CA ILE A 125 -14.87 2.32 -3.06
C ILE A 125 -14.94 0.91 -3.65
N MET A 126 -14.23 -0.05 -3.06
CA MET A 126 -14.25 -1.45 -3.51
C MET A 126 -15.65 -2.05 -3.39
N ASP A 127 -16.32 -1.85 -2.26
CA ASP A 127 -17.67 -2.36 -2.03
C ASP A 127 -18.65 -1.83 -3.09
N GLY A 128 -18.60 -0.51 -3.35
CA GLY A 128 -19.42 0.09 -4.40
C GLY A 128 -19.12 -0.40 -5.81
N ILE A 129 -17.86 -0.71 -6.14
CA ILE A 129 -17.49 -1.27 -7.45
C ILE A 129 -17.96 -2.73 -7.56
N TYR A 130 -17.70 -3.55 -6.54
CA TYR A 130 -18.04 -4.97 -6.53
C TYR A 130 -19.56 -5.20 -6.48
N GLU A 131 -20.32 -4.34 -5.80
CA GLU A 131 -21.78 -4.33 -5.84
C GLU A 131 -22.30 -4.07 -7.26
N LYS A 132 -21.73 -3.06 -7.94
CA LYS A 132 -22.14 -2.69 -9.31
C LYS A 132 -21.87 -3.78 -10.35
N ILE A 133 -20.84 -4.59 -10.16
CA ILE A 133 -20.48 -5.70 -11.07
C ILE A 133 -20.99 -7.06 -10.61
N GLY A 134 -21.75 -7.13 -9.50
CA GLY A 134 -22.32 -8.37 -8.99
C GLY A 134 -21.28 -9.39 -8.51
N LEU A 135 -20.10 -8.94 -8.08
CA LEU A 135 -19.00 -9.76 -7.55
C LEU A 135 -18.70 -9.41 -6.09
N THR A 136 -19.73 -9.21 -5.28
CA THR A 136 -19.61 -8.86 -3.86
C THR A 136 -18.81 -9.90 -3.05
N GLU A 137 -18.87 -11.18 -3.44
CA GLU A 137 -18.10 -12.28 -2.84
C GLU A 137 -16.57 -12.13 -3.00
N TRP A 138 -16.11 -11.42 -4.03
CA TRP A 138 -14.67 -11.19 -4.27
C TRP A 138 -14.08 -10.10 -3.38
N ASN A 139 -14.92 -9.21 -2.82
CA ASN A 139 -14.49 -8.16 -1.89
C ASN A 139 -14.18 -8.70 -0.47
N ARG A 140 -14.33 -10.01 -0.22
CA ARG A 140 -14.18 -10.61 1.12
C ARG A 140 -12.71 -10.74 1.57
N PHE A 141 -11.74 -10.37 0.74
CA PHE A 141 -10.33 -10.44 1.09
C PHE A 141 -9.81 -9.13 1.69
N ASP A 142 -9.67 -9.18 3.02
CA ASP A 142 -8.72 -8.44 3.86
C ASP A 142 -8.93 -6.92 4.09
N ASP A 143 -10.12 -6.54 4.57
CA ASP A 143 -10.37 -5.16 5.06
C ASP A 143 -9.77 -4.87 6.46
N ALA A 144 -9.48 -5.90 7.25
CA ALA A 144 -8.97 -5.73 8.61
C ALA A 144 -7.44 -5.56 8.68
N GLY A 145 -6.71 -6.03 7.67
CA GLY A 145 -5.25 -5.98 7.61
C GLY A 145 -4.70 -4.55 7.68
N GLY A 146 -5.21 -3.64 6.84
CA GLY A 146 -4.74 -2.26 6.80
C GLY A 146 -5.02 -1.47 8.08
N ILE A 147 -6.21 -1.65 8.68
CA ILE A 147 -6.54 -1.04 9.98
C ILE A 147 -5.61 -1.56 11.07
N THR A 148 -5.36 -2.88 11.11
CA THR A 148 -4.47 -3.51 12.08
C THR A 148 -3.03 -3.00 11.94
N ILE A 149 -2.52 -2.92 10.71
CA ILE A 149 -1.19 -2.38 10.41
C ILE A 149 -1.10 -0.91 10.83
N GLY A 150 -2.12 -0.11 10.53
CA GLY A 150 -2.17 1.30 10.93
C GLY A 150 -2.15 1.49 12.45
N ILE A 151 -2.88 0.66 13.21
CA ILE A 151 -2.82 0.65 14.68
C ILE A 151 -1.42 0.28 15.17
N CYS A 152 -0.82 -0.77 14.61
CA CYS A 152 0.55 -1.19 14.95
C CYS A 152 1.57 -0.07 14.71
N LEU A 153 1.44 0.68 13.62
CA LEU A 153 2.29 1.84 13.33
C LEU A 153 2.11 2.96 14.36
N ILE A 154 0.89 3.25 14.79
CA ILE A 154 0.63 4.25 15.83
C ILE A 154 1.25 3.82 17.17
N LEU A 155 1.13 2.55 17.55
CA LEU A 155 1.76 2.03 18.76
C LEU A 155 3.29 2.12 18.69
N LEU A 156 3.87 1.77 17.54
CA LEU A 156 5.30 1.91 17.29
C LEU A 156 5.77 3.37 17.40
N ALA A 157 4.98 4.32 16.90
CA ALA A 157 5.27 5.75 17.00
C ALA A 157 5.36 6.21 18.46
N ILE A 158 4.49 5.70 19.34
CA ILE A 158 4.53 6.00 20.79
C ILE A 158 5.81 5.47 21.42
N VAL A 159 6.20 4.23 21.10
CA VAL A 159 7.44 3.62 21.60
C VAL A 159 8.67 4.41 21.16
N ILE A 160 8.71 4.83 19.90
CA ILE A 160 9.82 5.59 19.35
C ILE A 160 9.90 6.99 19.96
N ARG A 161 8.75 7.65 20.17
CA ARG A 161 8.69 8.93 20.88
C ARG A 161 9.22 8.82 22.30
N TYR A 162 8.82 7.78 23.02
CA TYR A 162 9.33 7.52 24.36
C TYR A 162 10.84 7.25 24.35
N GLY A 163 11.34 6.51 23.37
CA GLY A 163 12.79 6.31 23.15
C GLY A 163 13.54 7.63 22.91
N ALA A 164 12.95 8.55 22.12
CA ALA A 164 13.52 9.88 21.88
C ALA A 164 13.59 10.73 23.16
N GLU A 165 12.53 10.70 23.99
CA GLU A 165 12.47 11.41 25.27
C GLU A 165 13.51 10.87 26.27
N LEU A 166 13.75 9.55 26.28
CA LEU A 166 14.79 8.93 27.10
C LEU A 166 16.21 9.31 26.64
N GLU A 167 16.46 9.34 25.32
CA GLU A 167 17.76 9.76 24.79
C GLU A 167 18.06 11.22 25.15
N GLN A 168 17.07 12.11 25.06
CA GLN A 168 17.22 13.51 25.48
C GLN A 168 17.52 13.65 26.98
N LYS A 169 16.80 12.92 27.84
CA LYS A 169 17.08 12.90 29.29
C LYS A 169 18.48 12.35 29.61
N SER A 170 18.94 11.34 28.87
CA SER A 170 20.30 10.80 29.02
C SER A 170 21.39 11.79 28.64
N ARG A 171 21.16 12.65 27.63
CA ARG A 171 22.15 13.65 27.19
C ARG A 171 22.18 14.92 28.05
N THR A 172 21.14 15.14 28.85
CA THR A 172 21.01 16.33 29.72
C THR A 172 21.55 16.07 31.15
N LYS A 173 21.91 14.82 31.46
CA LYS A 173 22.66 14.44 32.67
C LYS A 173 24.16 14.39 32.38
#